data_AF-A0A5K1JJE2-F1
#
_entry.id   AF-A0A5K1JJE2-F1
#
_cell.length_a   1.000
_cell.length_b   1.000
_cell.length_c   1.000
_cell.angle_alpha   90.00
_cell.angle_beta   90.00
_cell.angle_gamma   90.00
#
_symmetry.space_group_name_H-M   'P 1'
#
loop_
_entity.id
_entity.type
_entity.pdbx_description
1 polymer ?
#
loop_
_entity_poly.entity_id
_entity_poly.type
_entity_poly.pdbx_seq_one_letter_code
_entity_poly.pdbx_strand_id
1 'polypeptide(L)'
;MPETIPGSLAVSNDVIADLAGYAAMSCYGVVGMAEQLQGAESVRILPIQRLRKGVSVTATEEGLSVDLHVVLESGVNMRSVSENLASAVTFSLEEVAQIDPSRLKIAIHIDALKSRA
;
A
#
# COMPACT_ATOMS: atom_id res chain seq x y z
N MET A 1 1.46 30.00 16.23
CA MET A 1 0.85 28.96 15.38
C MET A 1 1.48 29.12 14.01
N PRO A 2 1.99 28.06 13.36
CA PRO A 2 2.56 28.20 12.02
C PRO A 2 1.47 28.72 11.07
N GLU A 3 1.79 29.75 10.29
CA GLU A 3 0.88 30.30 9.28
C GLU A 3 0.71 29.27 8.16
N THR A 4 -0.54 28.91 7.85
CA THR A 4 -0.86 28.02 6.73
C THR A 4 -0.77 28.81 5.43
N ILE A 5 0.16 28.42 4.56
CA ILE A 5 0.33 29.06 3.26
C ILE A 5 -0.79 28.56 2.34
N PRO A 6 -1.64 29.44 1.78
CA PRO A 6 -2.68 29.03 0.85
C PRO A 6 -2.06 28.49 -0.44
N GLY A 7 -2.49 27.30 -0.85
CA GLY A 7 -2.01 26.62 -2.05
C GLY A 7 -2.81 25.35 -2.33
N SER A 8 -2.53 24.71 -3.46
CA SER A 8 -3.05 23.38 -3.79
C SER A 8 -1.91 22.36 -3.79
N LEU A 9 -2.19 21.18 -3.23
CA LEU A 9 -1.31 20.02 -3.29
C LEU A 9 -1.82 19.09 -4.39
N ALA A 10 -0.95 18.76 -5.34
CA ALA A 10 -1.22 17.72 -6.34
C ALA A 10 -0.19 16.61 -6.16
N VAL A 11 -0.66 15.41 -5.85
CA VAL A 11 0.19 14.24 -5.65
C VAL A 11 -0.06 13.28 -6.81
N SER A 12 1.02 12.84 -7.47
CA SER A 12 0.92 11.84 -8.52
C SER A 12 0.54 10.48 -7.94
N ASN A 13 -0.25 9.69 -8.67
CA ASN A 13 -0.56 8.30 -8.33
C ASN A 13 0.70 7.47 -8.09
N ASP A 14 1.80 7.81 -8.77
CA ASP A 14 3.10 7.19 -8.61
C ASP A 14 3.64 7.35 -7.19
N VAL A 15 3.51 8.56 -6.63
CA VAL A 15 3.97 8.90 -5.28
C VAL A 15 3.07 8.26 -4.24
N ILE A 16 1.75 8.21 -4.49
CA ILE A 16 0.79 7.51 -3.63
C ILE A 16 1.14 6.02 -3.55
N ALA A 17 1.46 5.40 -4.69
CA ALA A 17 1.86 4.00 -4.77
C ALA A 17 3.16 3.74 -3.99
N ASP A 18 4.14 4.65 -4.09
CA ASP A 18 5.38 4.56 -3.33
C ASP A 18 5.14 4.67 -1.81
N LEU A 19 4.36 5.67 -1.37
CA LEU A 19 4.02 5.86 0.04
C LEU A 19 3.32 4.64 0.62
N ALA A 20 2.31 4.12 -0.09
CA ALA A 20 1.57 2.94 0.33
C ALA A 20 2.48 1.69 0.39
N GLY A 21 3.36 1.51 -0.59
CA GLY A 21 4.32 0.40 -0.61
C GLY A 21 5.33 0.47 0.54
N TYR A 22 5.83 1.67 0.87
CA TYR A 22 6.75 1.85 2.00
C TYR A 22 6.06 1.66 3.36
N ALA A 23 4.85 2.18 3.51
CA ALA A 23 4.05 1.96 4.71
C ALA A 23 3.78 0.46 4.91
N ALA A 24 3.39 -0.24 3.85
CA ALA A 24 3.14 -1.67 3.88
C ALA A 24 4.38 -2.50 4.29
N MET A 25 5.56 -2.15 3.76
CA MET A 25 6.81 -2.80 4.14
C MET A 25 7.22 -2.59 5.60
N SER A 26 6.67 -1.55 6.25
CA SER A 26 6.93 -1.27 7.67
C SER A 26 5.98 -2.02 8.61
N CYS A 27 4.96 -2.70 8.07
CA CYS A 27 4.01 -3.47 8.86
C CYS A 27 4.58 -4.83 9.27
N TYR A 28 4.34 -5.20 10.53
CA TYR A 28 4.72 -6.50 11.04
C TYR A 28 4.03 -7.63 10.27
N GLY A 29 4.82 -8.62 9.84
CA GLY A 29 4.33 -9.79 9.10
C GLY A 29 4.34 -9.63 7.58
N VAL A 30 4.69 -8.45 7.04
CA VAL A 30 4.91 -8.25 5.59
C VAL A 30 6.36 -8.55 5.25
N VAL A 31 6.59 -9.53 4.38
CA VAL A 31 7.93 -9.94 3.93
C VAL A 31 8.31 -9.27 2.62
N GLY A 32 7.33 -8.89 1.81
CA GLY A 32 7.55 -8.20 0.55
C GLY A 32 6.25 -7.84 -0.14
N MET A 33 6.39 -7.09 -1.23
CA MET A 33 5.30 -6.79 -2.16
C MET A 33 5.39 -7.72 -3.38
N ALA A 34 4.26 -7.98 -4.01
CA ALA A 34 4.14 -8.84 -5.19
C ALA A 34 3.57 -8.04 -6.37
N GLU A 35 4.00 -8.34 -7.60
CA GLU A 35 3.37 -7.79 -8.82
C GLU A 35 2.45 -8.85 -9.44
N GLN A 36 1.19 -8.50 -9.70
CA GLN A 36 0.29 -9.34 -10.46
C GLN A 36 0.55 -9.15 -11.97
N LEU A 37 1.40 -9.99 -12.56
CA LEU A 37 1.56 -10.02 -14.01
C LEU A 37 0.36 -10.71 -14.67
N GLN A 38 -0.34 -10.00 -15.56
CA GLN A 38 -1.39 -10.59 -16.39
C GLN A 38 -0.83 -11.74 -17.23
N GLY A 39 -1.33 -12.96 -16.99
CA GLY A 39 -0.94 -14.17 -17.73
C GLY A 39 0.22 -14.98 -17.13
N ALA A 40 0.76 -14.60 -15.96
CA ALA A 40 1.80 -15.38 -15.28
C ALA A 40 1.20 -16.34 -14.23
N GLU A 41 1.60 -17.61 -14.26
CA GLU A 41 1.21 -18.62 -13.26
C GLU A 41 1.94 -18.48 -11.91
N SER A 42 2.85 -17.50 -11.77
CA SER A 42 3.70 -17.37 -10.59
C SER A 42 3.79 -15.92 -10.08
N VAL A 43 3.64 -15.76 -8.77
CA VAL A 43 3.86 -14.50 -8.04
C VAL A 43 5.36 -14.26 -7.86
N ARG A 44 5.84 -13.05 -8.21
CA ARG A 44 7.23 -12.65 -8.00
C ARG A 44 7.33 -11.63 -6.88
N ILE A 45 8.11 -11.95 -5.85
CA ILE A 45 8.49 -10.98 -4.81
C ILE A 45 9.33 -9.87 -5.44
N LEU A 46 8.93 -8.63 -5.21
CA LEU A 46 9.57 -7.46 -5.77
C LEU A 46 10.77 -7.01 -4.91
N PRO A 47 11.87 -6.56 -5.53
CA PRO A 47 12.93 -5.88 -4.79
C PRO A 47 12.39 -4.56 -4.21
N ILE A 48 12.99 -4.07 -3.13
CA ILE A 48 12.55 -2.86 -2.41
C ILE A 48 12.48 -1.60 -3.30
N GLN A 49 13.23 -1.59 -4.41
CA GLN A 49 13.22 -0.50 -5.40
C GLN A 49 12.02 -0.54 -6.35
N ARG A 50 11.21 -1.61 -6.32
CA ARG A 50 10.07 -1.84 -7.22
C ARG A 50 8.78 -2.14 -6.47
N LEU A 51 8.69 -1.82 -5.19
CA LEU A 51 7.48 -2.03 -4.37
C LEU A 51 6.23 -1.44 -5.03
N ARG A 52 6.40 -0.31 -5.72
CA ARG A 52 5.36 0.36 -6.51
C ARG A 52 4.59 -0.56 -7.45
N LYS A 53 5.24 -1.58 -8.03
CA LYS A 53 4.60 -2.53 -8.95
C LYS A 53 3.61 -3.48 -8.26
N GLY A 54 3.66 -3.57 -6.93
CA GLY A 54 2.66 -4.27 -6.13
C GLY A 54 1.59 -3.36 -5.55
N VAL A 55 1.50 -2.12 -6.04
CA VAL A 55 0.46 -1.18 -5.62
C VAL A 55 -0.24 -0.64 -6.86
N SER A 56 -1.55 -0.89 -6.96
CA SER A 56 -2.38 -0.28 -8.00
C SER A 56 -3.18 0.86 -7.39
N VAL A 57 -3.05 2.05 -7.98
CA VAL A 57 -3.73 3.25 -7.52
C VAL A 57 -4.70 3.70 -8.60
N THR A 58 -5.99 3.77 -8.25
CA THR A 58 -7.06 4.22 -9.13
C THR A 58 -7.76 5.40 -8.49
N ALA A 59 -7.64 6.58 -9.11
CA ALA A 59 -8.38 7.76 -8.71
C ALA A 59 -9.68 7.85 -9.54
N THR A 60 -10.81 7.96 -8.86
CA THR A 60 -12.13 8.16 -9.47
C THR A 60 -12.79 9.41 -8.87
N GLU A 61 -13.94 9.83 -9.41
CA GLU A 61 -14.71 10.96 -8.86
C GLU A 61 -15.22 10.69 -7.43
N GLU A 62 -15.40 9.41 -7.08
CA GLU A 62 -15.87 8.99 -5.76
C GLU A 62 -14.76 8.99 -4.70
N GLY A 63 -13.49 8.87 -5.12
CA GLY A 63 -12.35 8.82 -4.22
C GLY A 63 -11.13 8.11 -4.80
N LEU A 64 -10.23 7.71 -3.91
CA LEU A 64 -9.00 7.00 -4.23
C LEU A 64 -9.12 5.53 -3.82
N SER A 65 -8.86 4.62 -4.76
CA SER A 65 -8.72 3.18 -4.47
C SER A 65 -7.25 2.79 -4.55
N VAL A 66 -6.78 2.06 -3.54
CA VAL A 66 -5.41 1.55 -3.44
C VAL A 66 -5.48 0.04 -3.22
N ASP A 67 -4.98 -0.72 -4.19
CA ASP A 67 -4.88 -2.17 -4.12
C ASP A 67 -3.43 -2.55 -3.83
N LEU A 68 -3.23 -3.27 -2.73
CA LEU A 68 -1.92 -3.70 -2.24
C LEU A 68 -1.77 -5.21 -2.45
N HIS A 69 -0.70 -5.60 -3.13
CA HIS A 69 -0.31 -6.98 -3.36
C HIS A 69 0.86 -7.34 -2.46
N VAL A 70 0.60 -8.16 -1.43
CA VAL A 70 1.54 -8.41 -0.33
C VAL A 70 1.88 -9.89 -0.19
N VAL A 71 3.09 -10.14 0.28
CA VAL A 71 3.57 -11.47 0.68
C VAL A 71 3.78 -11.45 2.19
N LEU A 72 3.06 -12.32 2.90
CA LEU A 72 3.09 -12.36 4.35
C LEU A 72 4.01 -13.47 4.88
N GLU A 73 4.46 -13.31 6.12
CA GLU A 73 5.19 -14.36 6.83
C GLU A 73 4.25 -15.49 7.24
N SER A 74 4.68 -16.74 7.11
CA SER A 74 3.88 -17.89 7.54
C SER A 74 3.70 -17.88 9.07
N GLY A 75 2.48 -18.17 9.53
CA GLY A 75 2.15 -18.20 10.96
C GLY A 75 1.69 -16.86 11.56
N VAL A 76 1.60 -15.78 10.76
CA VAL A 76 1.00 -14.52 11.23
C VAL A 76 -0.52 -14.55 11.15
N ASN A 77 -1.18 -13.78 12.02
CA ASN A 77 -2.62 -13.58 11.93
C ASN A 77 -2.95 -12.63 10.76
N MET A 78 -3.38 -13.18 9.63
CA MET A 78 -3.69 -12.41 8.42
C MET A 78 -4.67 -11.27 8.67
N ARG A 79 -5.69 -11.48 9.52
CA ARG A 79 -6.66 -10.41 9.83
C ARG A 79 -5.98 -9.23 10.50
N SER A 80 -5.22 -9.49 11.57
CA SER A 80 -4.52 -8.43 12.30
C SER A 80 -3.47 -7.73 11.44
N VAL A 81 -2.78 -8.48 10.58
CA VAL A 81 -1.80 -7.90 9.64
C VAL A 81 -2.50 -7.02 8.61
N SER A 82 -3.61 -7.45 8.03
CA SER A 82 -4.39 -6.66 7.07
C SER A 82 -4.98 -5.39 7.70
N GLU A 83 -5.50 -5.47 8.93
CA GLU A 83 -6.00 -4.31 9.67
C GLU A 83 -4.86 -3.30 9.93
N ASN A 84 -3.69 -3.77 10.37
CA ASN A 84 -2.52 -2.93 10.58
C ASN A 84 -2.01 -2.30 9.26
N LEU A 85 -2.00 -3.05 8.17
CA LEU A 85 -1.64 -2.59 6.83
C LEU A 85 -2.56 -1.45 6.37
N ALA A 86 -3.87 -1.66 6.45
CA ALA A 86 -4.85 -0.65 6.06
C ALA A 86 -4.69 0.61 6.91
N SER A 87 -4.49 0.47 8.22
CA SER A 87 -4.29 1.61 9.13
C SER A 87 -3.00 2.38 8.83
N ALA A 88 -1.88 1.69 8.64
CA ALA A 88 -0.60 2.31 8.35
C ALA A 88 -0.59 3.05 7.01
N VAL A 89 -1.17 2.45 5.96
CA VAL A 89 -1.27 3.07 4.63
C VAL A 89 -2.22 4.27 4.67
N THR A 90 -3.37 4.15 5.35
CA THR A 90 -4.31 5.28 5.52
C THR A 90 -3.62 6.45 6.19
N PHE A 91 -2.97 6.21 7.33
CA PHE A 91 -2.24 7.23 8.07
C PHE A 91 -1.14 7.89 7.22
N SER A 92 -0.36 7.09 6.47
CA SER A 92 0.70 7.64 5.62
C SER A 92 0.15 8.51 4.49
N LEU A 93 -0.98 8.16 3.90
CA LEU A 93 -1.60 8.94 2.82
C LEU A 93 -2.31 10.20 3.33
N GLU A 94 -2.90 10.12 4.52
CA GLU A 94 -3.51 11.26 5.21
C GLU A 94 -2.43 12.29 5.60
N GLU A 95 -1.37 11.88 6.27
CA GLU A 95 -0.34 12.80 6.79
C GLU A 95 0.53 13.39 5.68
N VAL A 96 0.96 12.58 4.71
CA VAL A 96 1.95 13.02 3.70
C VAL A 96 1.28 13.59 2.46
N ALA A 97 0.22 12.93 1.97
CA ALA A 97 -0.46 13.31 0.74
C ALA A 97 -1.73 14.14 0.97
N GLN A 98 -2.10 14.42 2.23
CA GLN A 98 -3.30 15.17 2.63
C GLN A 98 -4.57 14.62 1.98
N ILE A 99 -4.63 13.30 1.84
CA ILE A 99 -5.78 12.61 1.25
C ILE A 99 -6.82 12.37 2.34
N ASP A 100 -8.06 12.74 2.04
CA ASP A 100 -9.19 12.52 2.95
C ASP A 100 -9.45 11.00 3.11
N PRO A 101 -9.32 10.44 4.34
CA PRO A 101 -9.53 9.02 4.58
C PRO A 101 -10.96 8.56 4.31
N SER A 102 -11.96 9.46 4.35
CA SER A 102 -13.36 9.12 4.02
C SER A 102 -13.57 8.77 2.55
N ARG A 103 -12.65 9.21 1.68
CA ARG A 103 -12.66 8.93 0.24
C ARG A 103 -11.57 7.93 -0.16
N LEU A 104 -10.94 7.28 0.81
CA LEU A 104 -9.90 6.28 0.58
C LEU A 104 -10.47 4.86 0.74
N LYS A 105 -10.25 4.02 -0.27
CA LYS A 105 -10.57 2.59 -0.23
C LYS A 105 -9.27 1.80 -0.37
N ILE A 106 -8.98 0.94 0.59
CA ILE A 106 -7.79 0.08 0.57
C ILE A 106 -8.22 -1.37 0.45
N ALA A 107 -7.73 -2.05 -0.58
CA ALA A 107 -7.87 -3.48 -0.76
C ALA A 107 -6.51 -4.16 -0.59
N ILE A 108 -6.48 -5.27 0.15
CA ILE A 108 -5.26 -6.01 0.44
C ILE A 108 -5.41 -7.42 -0.13
N HIS A 109 -4.52 -7.74 -1.07
CA HIS A 109 -4.43 -9.02 -1.74
C HIS A 109 -3.20 -9.76 -1.20
N ILE A 110 -3.43 -10.93 -0.61
CA ILE A 110 -2.35 -11.79 -0.09
C ILE A 110 -1.99 -12.79 -1.18
N ASP A 111 -0.88 -12.55 -1.87
CA ASP A 111 -0.50 -13.34 -3.05
C ASP A 111 0.35 -14.56 -2.69
N ALA A 112 1.09 -14.50 -1.58
CA ALA A 112 1.91 -15.63 -1.12
C ALA A 112 2.19 -15.57 0.39
N LEU A 113 2.54 -16.73 0.95
CA LEU A 113 3.06 -16.88 2.31
C LEU A 113 4.50 -17.39 2.25
N LYS A 114 5.40 -16.78 3.03
CA LYS A 114 6.80 -17.17 3.09
C LYS A 114 7.18 -17.56 4.51
N SER A 115 7.77 -18.75 4.68
CA SER A 115 8.40 -19.13 5.95
C SER A 115 9.72 -18.40 6.11
N ARG A 116 10.04 -17.92 7.32
CA ARG A 116 11.44 -17.68 7.68
C ARG A 116 12.17 -19.03 7.57
N ALA A 117 13.24 -19.06 6.80
CA ALA A 117 14.24 -20.12 6.84
C ALA A 117 15.33 -19.71 7.83
#